data_AF-A0A7V6XQI2-F1
#
_entry.id   AF-A0A7V6XQI2-F1
#
_cell.length_a   1.000
_cell.length_b   1.000
_cell.length_c   1.000
_cell.angle_alpha   90.00
_cell.angle_beta   90.00
_cell.angle_gamma   90.00
#
_symmetry.space_group_name_H-M   'P 1'
#
loop_
_entity.id
_entity.type
_entity.pdbx_description
1 polymer ?
#
loop_
_entity_poly.entity_id
_entity_poly.type
_entity_poly.pdbx_seq_one_letter_code
_entity_poly.pdbx_strand_id
1 'polypeptide(L)'
;SLRGVIGSSQIDDVLTDKRSEIEARVRENLIELIEDYQIGITVMDVKLQNVELPNDEVRRAFTEVTDAREERLTKINEANKYRNQKMNEAKGEKDAIISRAEGKKTARIETARGDVAKFNSLYNEYLTNPEVTRKRLVIETLEQVLPNTEIYIMDSNNNQVSYLPIRPLERKAEQAKEGGSGQ
;
A
#
# COMPACT_ATOMS: atom_id res chain seq x y z
N SER A 1 -29.40 3.63 -53.68
CA SER A 1 -28.06 4.22 -53.99
C SER A 1 -27.40 4.73 -52.71
N LEU A 2 -26.07 4.78 -52.66
CA LEU A 2 -25.26 5.27 -51.52
C LEU A 2 -25.78 6.58 -50.91
N ARG A 3 -26.16 7.53 -51.78
CA ARG A 3 -26.71 8.84 -51.38
C ARG A 3 -28.02 8.75 -50.58
N GLY A 4 -28.88 7.78 -50.87
CA GLY A 4 -30.15 7.60 -50.16
C GLY A 4 -29.97 6.98 -48.76
N VAL A 5 -29.03 6.05 -48.61
CA VAL A 5 -28.72 5.40 -47.33
C VAL A 5 -28.01 6.38 -46.38
N ILE A 6 -27.07 7.18 -46.90
CA ILE A 6 -26.38 8.22 -46.12
C ILE A 6 -27.33 9.38 -45.79
N GLY A 7 -28.17 9.83 -46.73
CA GLY A 7 -29.10 10.94 -46.51
C GLY A 7 -30.26 10.64 -45.55
N SER A 8 -30.50 9.38 -45.20
CA SER A 8 -31.51 8.96 -44.22
C SER A 8 -30.93 8.64 -42.84
N SER A 9 -29.60 8.71 -42.68
CA SER A 9 -28.89 8.42 -41.42
C SER A 9 -28.49 9.71 -40.72
N GLN A 10 -28.48 9.72 -39.38
CA GLN A 10 -28.01 10.87 -38.61
C GLN A 10 -26.48 11.02 -38.75
N ILE A 11 -25.98 12.26 -38.75
CA ILE A 11 -24.54 12.55 -38.88
C ILE A 11 -23.73 11.86 -37.78
N ASP A 12 -24.26 11.83 -36.54
CA ASP A 12 -23.62 11.17 -35.39
C ASP A 12 -23.46 9.66 -35.60
N ASP A 13 -24.42 9.02 -36.25
CA ASP A 13 -24.42 7.58 -36.52
C ASP A 13 -23.35 7.21 -37.56
N VAL A 14 -23.08 8.12 -38.50
CA VAL A 14 -22.06 7.96 -39.55
C VAL A 14 -20.63 8.17 -38.99
N LEU A 15 -20.51 8.98 -37.93
CA LEU A 15 -19.23 9.34 -37.30
C LEU A 15 -18.85 8.47 -36.09
N THR A 16 -19.77 7.64 -35.58
CA THR A 16 -19.58 6.85 -34.35
C THR A 16 -19.77 5.34 -34.64
N ASP A 17 -20.31 4.55 -33.69
CA ASP A 17 -20.29 3.08 -33.70
C ASP A 17 -21.21 2.42 -34.75
N LYS A 18 -22.12 3.18 -35.36
CA LYS A 18 -23.07 2.67 -36.37
C LYS A 18 -22.52 2.70 -37.80
N ARG A 19 -21.26 3.09 -37.98
CA ARG A 19 -20.59 3.07 -39.29
C ARG A 19 -20.61 1.69 -39.96
N SER A 20 -20.35 0.63 -39.19
CA SER A 20 -20.36 -0.74 -39.70
C SER A 20 -21.74 -1.19 -40.20
N GLU A 21 -22.80 -0.72 -39.54
CA GLU A 21 -24.19 -1.01 -39.92
C GLU A 21 -24.56 -0.31 -41.23
N ILE A 22 -24.10 0.94 -41.41
CA ILE A 22 -24.30 1.71 -42.64
C ILE A 22 -23.52 1.08 -43.80
N GLU A 23 -22.26 0.69 -43.59
CA GLU A 23 -21.44 -0.01 -44.60
C GLU A 23 -22.10 -1.32 -45.07
N ALA A 24 -22.68 -2.09 -44.14
CA ALA A 24 -23.41 -3.32 -44.45
C ALA A 24 -24.66 -3.06 -45.31
N ARG A 25 -25.49 -2.07 -44.94
CA ARG A 25 -26.70 -1.70 -45.69
C ARG A 25 -26.38 -1.18 -47.10
N VAL A 26 -25.30 -0.41 -47.24
CA VAL A 26 -24.83 0.08 -48.54
C VAL A 26 -24.37 -1.10 -49.41
N ARG A 27 -23.64 -2.06 -48.85
CA ARG A 27 -23.20 -3.25 -49.56
C ARG A 27 -24.38 -4.06 -50.09
N GLU A 28 -25.38 -4.31 -49.27
CA GLU A 28 -26.59 -5.04 -49.67
C GLU A 28 -27.31 -4.36 -50.85
N ASN A 29 -27.53 -3.05 -50.77
CA ASN A 29 -28.11 -2.26 -51.86
C ASN A 29 -27.27 -2.28 -53.14
N LEU A 30 -25.93 -2.37 -53.03
CA LEU A 30 -25.05 -2.45 -54.20
C LEU A 30 -25.09 -3.84 -54.84
N ILE A 31 -25.18 -4.90 -54.05
CA ILE A 31 -25.32 -6.27 -54.55
C ILE A 31 -26.63 -6.40 -55.34
N GLU A 32 -27.75 -5.96 -54.76
CA GLU A 32 -29.07 -5.96 -55.41
C GLU A 32 -29.02 -5.21 -56.75
N LEU A 33 -28.39 -4.03 -56.78
CA LEU A 33 -28.24 -3.25 -58.01
C LEU A 33 -27.37 -3.95 -59.06
N ILE A 34 -26.28 -4.60 -58.66
CA ILE A 34 -25.37 -5.29 -59.58
C ILE A 34 -26.01 -6.56 -60.17
N GLU A 35 -26.83 -7.26 -59.40
CA GLU A 35 -27.64 -8.39 -59.87
C GLU A 35 -28.70 -7.94 -60.88
N ASP A 36 -29.43 -6.85 -60.58
CA ASP A 36 -30.43 -6.26 -61.48
C ASP A 36 -29.84 -5.81 -62.83
N TYR A 37 -28.66 -5.18 -62.81
CA TYR A 37 -27.98 -4.71 -64.01
C TYR A 37 -27.06 -5.77 -64.66
N GLN A 38 -26.99 -6.99 -64.11
CA GLN A 38 -26.18 -8.12 -64.62
C GLN A 38 -24.73 -7.75 -64.97
N ILE A 39 -24.07 -6.96 -64.12
CA ILE A 39 -22.80 -6.30 -64.45
C ILE A 39 -21.59 -7.27 -64.36
N GLY A 40 -21.77 -8.50 -63.88
CA GLY A 40 -20.71 -9.53 -63.86
C GLY A 40 -19.53 -9.23 -62.92
N ILE A 41 -19.70 -8.32 -61.96
CA ILE A 41 -18.68 -7.90 -60.99
C ILE A 41 -19.13 -8.33 -59.58
N THR A 42 -18.19 -8.76 -58.73
CA THR A 42 -18.47 -9.13 -57.34
C THR A 42 -17.92 -8.09 -56.36
N VAL A 43 -18.75 -7.61 -55.44
CA VAL A 43 -18.35 -6.65 -54.40
C VAL A 43 -17.78 -7.40 -53.19
N MET A 44 -16.48 -7.22 -52.93
CA MET A 44 -15.80 -7.89 -51.82
C MET A 44 -16.00 -7.16 -50.48
N ASP A 45 -15.90 -5.82 -50.47
CA ASP A 45 -16.07 -5.00 -49.27
C ASP A 45 -16.48 -3.57 -49.65
N VAL A 46 -17.17 -2.89 -48.74
CA VAL A 46 -17.53 -1.46 -48.86
C VAL A 46 -17.02 -0.76 -47.61
N LYS A 47 -16.16 0.24 -47.80
CA LYS A 47 -15.67 1.10 -46.73
C LYS A 47 -16.14 2.52 -46.96
N LEU A 48 -16.71 3.12 -45.93
CA LEU A 48 -17.03 4.54 -45.95
C LEU A 48 -15.70 5.31 -45.86
N GLN A 49 -15.44 6.23 -46.79
CA GLN A 49 -14.29 7.14 -46.65
C GLN A 49 -14.60 8.23 -45.63
N ASN A 50 -13.56 8.86 -45.08
CA ASN A 50 -13.69 9.84 -44.00
C ASN A 50 -14.75 10.90 -44.34
N VAL A 51 -15.76 11.02 -43.47
CA VAL A 51 -16.81 12.03 -43.60
C VAL A 51 -16.26 13.33 -43.06
N GLU A 52 -15.99 14.27 -43.96
CA GLU A 52 -15.55 15.59 -43.58
C GLU A 52 -16.75 16.49 -43.32
N LEU A 53 -16.78 17.12 -42.15
CA LEU A 53 -17.82 18.09 -41.80
C LEU A 53 -17.66 19.33 -42.72
N PRO A 54 -18.73 19.74 -43.43
CA PRO A 54 -18.62 20.69 -44.53
C PRO A 54 -18.34 22.15 -44.11
N ASN A 55 -18.51 22.47 -42.82
CA ASN A 55 -18.43 23.83 -42.29
C ASN A 55 -17.70 23.87 -40.93
N ASP A 56 -16.71 24.75 -40.82
CA ASP A 56 -15.86 24.90 -39.62
C ASP A 56 -16.65 25.29 -38.36
N GLU A 57 -17.76 26.01 -38.52
CA GLU A 57 -18.65 26.35 -37.40
C GLU A 57 -19.30 25.13 -36.77
N VAL A 58 -19.78 24.19 -37.59
CA VAL A 58 -20.42 22.95 -37.13
C VAL A 58 -19.38 22.06 -36.47
N ARG A 59 -18.20 21.94 -37.07
CA ARG A 59 -17.07 21.18 -36.50
C ARG A 59 -16.73 21.66 -35.08
N ARG A 60 -16.60 22.97 -34.88
CA ARG A 60 -16.31 23.55 -33.55
C ARG A 60 -17.40 23.24 -32.53
N ALA A 61 -18.67 23.38 -32.89
CA ALA A 61 -19.78 23.11 -31.98
C ALA A 61 -19.85 21.63 -31.56
N PHE A 62 -19.59 20.69 -32.48
CA PHE A 62 -19.54 19.26 -32.15
C PHE A 62 -18.35 18.88 -31.27
N THR A 63 -17.18 19.47 -31.55
CA THR A 63 -15.99 19.30 -30.71
C THR A 63 -16.26 19.81 -29.29
N GLU A 64 -16.85 20.99 -29.15
CA GLU A 64 -17.17 21.58 -27.83
C GLU A 64 -18.11 20.69 -27.00
N VAL A 65 -19.14 20.10 -27.62
CA VAL A 65 -20.05 19.16 -26.92
C VAL A 65 -19.34 17.89 -26.50
N THR A 66 -18.40 17.40 -27.31
CA THR A 66 -17.61 16.20 -27.01
C THR A 66 -16.64 16.48 -25.87
N ASP A 67 -15.89 17.58 -25.96
CA ASP A 67 -14.96 18.04 -24.94
C ASP A 67 -15.68 18.25 -23.60
N ALA A 68 -16.86 18.89 -23.61
CA ALA A 68 -17.65 19.09 -22.40
C ALA A 68 -18.13 17.77 -21.77
N ARG A 69 -18.47 16.76 -22.59
CA ARG A 69 -18.82 15.41 -22.10
C ARG A 69 -17.61 14.72 -21.47
N GLU A 70 -16.45 14.81 -22.11
CA GLU A 70 -15.20 14.24 -21.58
C GLU A 70 -14.76 14.93 -20.28
N GLU A 71 -14.85 16.26 -20.23
CA GLU A 71 -14.53 17.02 -19.02
C GLU A 71 -15.47 16.64 -17.87
N ARG A 72 -16.78 16.53 -18.13
CA ARG A 72 -17.76 16.06 -17.14
C ARG A 72 -17.38 14.68 -16.60
N LEU A 73 -17.07 13.72 -17.47
CA LEU A 73 -16.68 12.38 -17.05
C LEU A 73 -15.39 12.40 -16.23
N THR A 74 -14.42 13.21 -16.64
CA THR A 74 -13.16 13.40 -15.93
C THR A 74 -13.41 13.95 -14.52
N LYS A 75 -14.20 15.02 -14.39
CA LYS A 75 -14.59 15.61 -13.10
C LYS A 75 -15.30 14.62 -12.18
N ILE A 76 -16.22 13.81 -12.73
CA ILE A 76 -16.91 12.77 -11.96
C ILE A 76 -15.90 11.71 -11.46
N ASN A 77 -14.98 11.28 -12.32
CA ASN A 77 -13.95 10.31 -11.95
C ASN A 77 -12.99 10.86 -10.90
N GLU A 78 -12.56 12.11 -11.03
CA GLU A 78 -11.73 12.81 -10.04
C GLU A 78 -12.45 12.93 -8.69
N ALA A 79 -13.72 13.31 -8.68
CA ALA A 79 -14.52 13.41 -7.46
C ALA A 79 -14.70 12.04 -6.77
N ASN A 80 -14.98 10.99 -7.55
CA ASN A 80 -15.07 9.62 -7.05
C ASN A 80 -13.73 9.15 -6.49
N LYS A 81 -12.61 9.43 -7.18
CA LYS A 81 -11.26 9.12 -6.72
C LYS A 81 -10.96 9.81 -5.38
N TYR A 82 -11.25 11.12 -5.28
CA TYR A 82 -11.05 11.89 -4.05
C TYR A 82 -11.87 11.33 -2.88
N ARG A 83 -13.16 11.06 -3.12
CA ARG A 83 -14.06 10.47 -2.11
C ARG A 83 -13.54 9.11 -1.64
N ASN A 84 -13.15 8.24 -2.57
CA ASN A 84 -12.66 6.90 -2.26
C ASN A 84 -11.32 6.98 -1.49
N GLN A 85 -10.42 7.88 -1.89
CA GLN A 85 -9.15 8.11 -1.18
C GLN A 85 -9.40 8.53 0.27
N LYS A 86 -10.24 9.56 0.50
CA LYS A 86 -10.57 10.02 1.86
C LYS A 86 -11.27 8.95 2.69
N MET A 87 -12.18 8.19 2.10
CA MET A 87 -12.86 7.08 2.78
C MET A 87 -11.87 6.00 3.22
N ASN A 88 -10.96 5.60 2.33
CA ASN A 88 -9.96 4.57 2.61
C ASN A 88 -8.94 5.04 3.65
N GLU A 89 -8.52 6.30 3.58
CA GLU A 89 -7.64 6.92 4.57
C GLU A 89 -8.28 6.93 5.96
N ALA A 90 -9.53 7.42 6.08
CA ALA A 90 -10.26 7.42 7.34
C ALA A 90 -10.49 6.01 7.89
N LYS A 91 -10.79 5.04 7.03
CA LYS A 91 -10.93 3.63 7.42
C LYS A 91 -9.61 3.06 7.92
N GLY A 92 -8.52 3.32 7.21
CA GLY A 92 -7.17 2.89 7.60
C GLY A 92 -6.73 3.49 8.92
N GLU A 93 -7.00 4.78 9.15
CA GLU A 93 -6.70 5.43 10.43
C GLU A 93 -7.50 4.82 11.58
N LYS A 94 -8.81 4.60 11.40
CA LYS A 94 -9.66 3.93 12.38
C LYS A 94 -9.12 2.54 12.73
N ASP A 95 -8.82 1.72 11.72
CA ASP A 95 -8.33 0.36 11.93
C ASP A 95 -6.94 0.37 12.60
N ALA A 96 -6.07 1.33 12.25
CA ALA A 96 -4.78 1.54 12.90
C ALA A 96 -4.91 2.00 14.37
N ILE A 97 -5.91 2.80 14.71
CA ILE A 97 -6.20 3.19 16.11
C ILE A 97 -6.62 1.95 16.91
N ILE A 98 -7.54 1.15 16.37
CA ILE A 98 -8.03 -0.07 17.04
C ILE A 98 -6.88 -1.05 17.24
N SER A 99 -6.12 -1.35 16.20
CA SER A 99 -4.97 -2.27 16.28
C SER A 99 -3.91 -1.80 17.29
N ARG A 100 -3.60 -0.50 17.33
CA ARG A 100 -2.70 0.06 18.36
C ARG A 100 -3.28 -0.04 19.77
N ALA A 101 -4.59 0.15 19.94
CA ALA A 101 -5.25 0.01 21.24
C ALA A 101 -5.22 -1.44 21.73
N GLU A 102 -5.49 -2.40 20.85
CA GLU A 102 -5.39 -3.83 21.14
C GLU A 102 -3.95 -4.24 21.46
N GLY A 103 -2.98 -3.79 20.67
CA GLY A 103 -1.56 -4.03 20.94
C GLY A 103 -1.13 -3.48 22.31
N LYS A 104 -1.54 -2.26 22.66
CA LYS A 104 -1.28 -1.68 23.99
C LYS A 104 -1.96 -2.45 25.11
N LYS A 105 -3.20 -2.91 24.91
CA LYS A 105 -3.93 -3.72 25.89
C LYS A 105 -3.18 -5.03 26.15
N THR A 106 -2.82 -5.76 25.09
CA THR A 106 -2.08 -7.01 25.20
C THR A 106 -0.72 -6.79 25.84
N ALA A 107 0.03 -5.79 25.40
CA ALA A 107 1.33 -5.45 26.00
C ALA A 107 1.20 -5.19 27.52
N ARG A 108 0.21 -4.41 27.96
CA ARG A 108 -0.02 -4.17 29.40
C ARG A 108 -0.33 -5.44 30.18
N ILE A 109 -1.16 -6.33 29.61
CA ILE A 109 -1.50 -7.61 30.24
C ILE A 109 -0.26 -8.49 30.36
N GLU A 110 0.53 -8.60 29.30
CA GLU A 110 1.74 -9.43 29.29
C GLU A 110 2.85 -8.86 30.18
N THR A 111 3.04 -7.54 30.21
CA THR A 111 3.94 -6.90 31.19
C THR A 111 3.49 -7.20 32.62
N ALA A 112 2.20 -7.01 32.94
CA ALA A 112 1.69 -7.32 34.29
C ALA A 112 1.86 -8.80 34.67
N ARG A 113 1.63 -9.72 33.72
CA ARG A 113 1.89 -11.16 33.92
C ARG A 113 3.37 -11.44 34.16
N GLY A 114 4.25 -10.83 33.38
CA GLY A 114 5.71 -10.94 33.54
C GLY A 114 6.18 -10.41 34.89
N ASP A 115 5.67 -9.26 35.32
CA ASP A 115 5.98 -8.65 36.61
C ASP A 115 5.53 -9.53 37.78
N VAL A 116 4.32 -10.09 37.71
CA VAL A 116 3.82 -11.05 38.72
C VAL A 116 4.66 -12.32 38.74
N ALA A 117 5.02 -12.86 37.59
CA ALA A 117 5.87 -14.05 37.50
C ALA A 117 7.26 -13.79 38.11
N LYS A 118 7.88 -12.65 37.78
CA LYS A 118 9.17 -12.22 38.35
C LYS A 118 9.08 -12.04 39.86
N PHE A 119 8.02 -11.38 40.35
CA PHE A 119 7.78 -11.18 41.78
C PHE A 119 7.63 -12.52 42.51
N ASN A 120 6.81 -13.43 41.99
CA ASN A 120 6.58 -14.75 42.60
C ASN A 120 7.87 -15.58 42.65
N SER A 121 8.68 -15.54 41.59
CA SER A 121 10.00 -16.20 41.58
C SER A 121 10.90 -15.66 42.69
N LEU A 122 11.00 -14.34 42.80
CA LEU A 122 11.81 -13.67 43.83
C LEU A 122 11.28 -13.94 45.24
N TYR A 123 9.96 -13.97 45.42
CA TYR A 123 9.32 -14.25 46.70
C TYR A 123 9.64 -15.67 47.20
N ASN A 124 9.61 -16.67 46.30
CA ASN A 124 9.98 -18.04 46.63
C ASN A 124 11.45 -18.16 47.05
N GLU A 125 12.36 -17.45 46.37
CA GLU A 125 13.78 -17.38 46.74
C GLU A 125 13.98 -16.67 48.09
N TYR A 126 13.24 -15.58 48.34
CA TYR A 126 13.29 -14.84 49.60
C TYR A 126 12.85 -15.71 50.79
N LEU A 127 11.81 -16.54 50.63
CA LEU A 127 11.40 -17.48 51.68
C LEU A 127 12.48 -18.51 52.00
N THR A 128 13.27 -18.92 51.00
CA THR A 128 14.34 -19.91 51.17
C THR A 128 15.54 -19.32 51.91
N ASN A 129 15.96 -18.10 51.55
CA ASN A 129 17.07 -17.41 52.21
C ASN A 129 16.90 -15.88 52.19
N PRO A 130 16.31 -15.28 53.23
CA PRO A 130 15.97 -13.85 53.24
C PRO A 130 17.19 -12.91 53.17
N GLU A 131 18.27 -13.26 53.86
CA GLU A 131 19.44 -12.38 54.02
C GLU A 131 20.26 -12.27 52.75
N VAL A 132 20.46 -13.38 52.04
CA VAL A 132 21.22 -13.39 50.77
C VAL A 132 20.45 -12.69 49.67
N THR A 133 19.13 -12.93 49.57
CA THR A 133 18.27 -12.32 48.56
C THR A 133 18.19 -10.80 48.73
N ARG A 134 18.07 -10.30 49.97
CA ARG A 134 18.06 -8.85 50.24
C ARG A 134 19.39 -8.19 49.85
N LYS A 135 20.53 -8.79 50.22
CA LYS A 135 21.86 -8.26 49.86
C LYS A 135 22.06 -8.23 48.34
N ARG A 136 21.64 -9.29 47.64
CA ARG A 136 21.70 -9.35 46.17
C ARG A 136 20.87 -8.23 45.52
N LEU A 137 19.62 -8.04 45.95
CA LEU A 137 18.77 -6.95 45.45
C LEU A 137 19.42 -5.58 45.63
N VAL A 138 19.99 -5.30 46.81
CA VAL A 138 20.69 -4.04 47.07
C VAL A 138 21.85 -3.86 46.10
N ILE A 139 22.68 -4.87 45.91
CA ILE A 139 23.82 -4.80 44.98
C ILE A 139 23.34 -4.61 43.53
N GLU A 140 22.36 -5.39 43.05
CA GLU A 140 21.79 -5.23 41.70
C GLU A 140 21.21 -3.82 41.48
N THR A 141 20.52 -3.25 42.48
CA THR A 141 19.99 -1.88 42.38
C THR A 141 21.11 -0.84 42.36
N LEU A 142 22.17 -1.04 43.14
CA LEU A 142 23.34 -0.15 43.14
C LEU A 142 24.07 -0.20 41.79
N GLU A 143 24.25 -1.39 41.21
CA GLU A 143 24.83 -1.55 39.86
C GLU A 143 23.98 -0.88 38.78
N GLN A 144 22.64 -0.97 38.85
CA GLN A 144 21.75 -0.32 37.90
C GLN A 144 21.80 1.21 37.97
N VAL A 145 21.83 1.77 39.19
CA VAL A 145 21.83 3.22 39.40
C VAL A 145 23.22 3.82 39.18
N LEU A 146 24.28 3.06 39.44
CA LEU A 146 25.68 3.50 39.37
C LEU A 146 26.54 2.58 38.48
N PRO A 147 26.28 2.51 37.16
CA PRO A 147 26.94 1.56 36.25
C PRO A 147 28.46 1.79 36.07
N ASN A 148 28.99 2.96 36.45
CA ASN A 148 30.40 3.33 36.28
C ASN A 148 31.17 3.43 37.60
N THR A 149 30.64 2.91 38.70
CA THR A 149 31.24 3.05 40.03
C THR A 149 31.79 1.71 40.50
N GLU A 150 33.06 1.67 40.89
CA GLU A 150 33.67 0.48 41.46
C GLU A 150 33.23 0.31 42.92
N ILE A 151 32.53 -0.80 43.23
CA ILE A 151 32.07 -1.12 44.59
C ILE A 151 33.19 -1.85 45.33
N TYR A 152 33.64 -1.29 46.45
CA TYR A 152 34.67 -1.87 47.32
C TYR A 152 34.02 -2.45 48.60
N ILE A 153 34.13 -3.77 48.82
CA ILE A 153 33.62 -4.44 50.03
C ILE A 153 34.78 -4.63 51.02
N MET A 154 34.70 -4.02 52.20
CA MET A 154 35.70 -4.16 53.28
C MET A 154 35.12 -4.96 54.44
N ASP A 155 35.78 -6.06 54.83
CA ASP A 155 35.45 -6.85 56.03
C ASP A 155 36.21 -6.26 57.24
N SER A 156 35.48 -5.77 58.25
CA SER A 156 36.06 -5.09 59.41
C SER A 156 36.72 -6.02 60.43
N ASN A 157 36.63 -7.35 60.29
CA ASN A 157 37.14 -8.30 61.29
C ASN A 157 38.54 -8.86 61.00
N ASN A 158 39.11 -8.61 59.83
CA ASN A 158 40.49 -8.95 59.55
C ASN A 158 41.14 -7.82 58.74
N ASN A 159 42.34 -7.43 59.15
CA ASN A 159 43.16 -6.37 58.56
C ASN A 159 43.70 -6.73 57.15
N GLN A 160 42.90 -7.44 56.34
CA GLN A 160 43.22 -7.91 55.01
C GLN A 160 42.12 -7.42 54.06
N VAL A 161 42.48 -6.46 53.21
CA VAL A 161 41.61 -5.92 52.17
C VAL A 161 41.39 -7.02 51.13
N SER A 162 40.24 -7.69 51.19
CA SER A 162 39.87 -8.70 50.20
C SER A 162 39.38 -7.98 48.94
N TYR A 163 40.29 -7.75 47.99
CA TYR A 163 40.00 -7.15 46.69
C TYR A 163 39.31 -8.20 45.81
N LEU A 164 37.98 -8.18 45.77
CA LEU A 164 37.21 -8.91 44.78
C LEU A 164 36.62 -7.90 43.78
N PRO A 165 37.33 -7.54 42.70
CA PRO A 165 36.77 -6.69 41.67
C PRO A 165 35.70 -7.49 40.93
N ILE A 166 34.44 -7.18 41.18
CA ILE A 166 33.33 -7.68 40.36
C ILE A 166 33.38 -6.87 39.05
N ARG A 167 34.26 -7.28 38.13
CA ARG A 167 34.25 -6.75 36.78
C ARG A 167 33.03 -7.32 36.07
N PRO A 168 32.23 -6.52 35.34
CA PRO A 168 31.30 -7.08 34.39
C PRO A 168 32.11 -7.95 33.42
N LEU A 169 31.72 -9.21 33.25
CA LEU A 169 32.32 -10.11 32.27
C LEU A 169 32.15 -9.46 30.89
N GLU A 170 33.18 -8.77 30.42
CA GLU A 170 33.28 -8.32 29.04
C GLU A 170 33.09 -9.56 28.16
N ARG A 171 32.04 -9.51 27.34
CA ARG A 171 31.70 -10.51 26.35
C ARG A 171 32.80 -10.51 25.28
N LYS A 172 33.91 -11.19 25.55
CA LYS A 172 35.03 -11.33 24.64
C LYS A 172 34.70 -12.37 23.58
N ALA A 173 33.87 -12.00 22.62
CA ALA A 173 33.67 -12.74 21.38
C ALA A 173 33.03 -11.83 20.31
N GLU A 174 33.83 -10.94 19.69
CA GLU A 174 33.58 -10.42 18.33
C GLU A 174 34.68 -9.48 17.83
N GLN A 175 35.96 -9.87 17.96
CA GLN A 175 37.05 -9.26 17.18
C GLN A 175 38.11 -10.33 16.85
N ALA A 176 37.71 -11.31 16.04
CA ALA A 176 38.63 -12.29 15.46
C ALA A 176 38.07 -12.89 14.17
N LYS A 177 37.54 -12.08 13.24
CA LYS A 177 37.39 -12.41 11.80
C LYS A 177 37.28 -11.14 10.93
N GLU A 178 38.28 -10.27 10.98
CA GLU A 178 38.61 -9.40 9.86
C GLU A 178 40.13 -9.42 9.69
N GLY A 179 40.59 -10.32 8.82
CA GLY A 179 41.99 -10.63 8.62
C GLY A 179 42.12 -11.80 7.65
N GLY A 180 41.84 -11.53 6.38
CA GLY A 180 41.86 -12.53 5.32
C GLY A 180 41.70 -11.91 3.94
N SER A 181 42.60 -10.99 3.58
CA SER A 181 42.88 -10.67 2.18
C SER A 181 43.68 -11.81 1.56
N GLY A 182 43.23 -12.37 0.43
CA GLY A 182 44.05 -13.28 -0.37
C GLY A 182 43.30 -14.11 -1.41
N GLN A 183 43.41 -13.64 -2.66
CA GLN A 183 43.13 -14.29 -3.96
C GLN A 183 41.69 -14.20 -4.51
#